data_AF-A0A1C5MNK1-F1
#
_entry.id   AF-A0A1C5MNK1-F1
#
_cell.length_a   1.000
_cell.length_b   1.000
_cell.length_c   1.000
_cell.angle_alpha   90.00
_cell.angle_beta   90.00
_cell.angle_gamma   90.00
#
_symmetry.space_group_name_H-M   'P 1'
#
loop_
_entity.id
_entity.type
_entity.pdbx_description
1 polymer ?
#
loop_
_entity_poly.entity_id
_entity_poly.type
_entity_poly.pdbx_seq_one_letter_code
_entity_poly.pdbx_strand_id
1 'polypeptide(L)'
;MKRKTKGYIVAVISILFSIFLIVLALALSNLAKGDTRERSQDTADYRKWSVPEKYTHFLIFPEEIPAEAEEVEYYYQYESGWDRPMSQIYLSYRLNENAYATEQERLSSLTYTDRTGEPRSVEYDTTSFGYPAYVTIAGYDFCYEYALLNEKEHTIVYIYAMNTVSDDLQFNDEFLPNYYMENFDDLAYQGKDHFTIYGGYDE
;
A
#
# COMPACT_ATOMS: atom_id res chain seq x y z
N MET A 1 5.60 51.06 36.91
CA MET A 1 5.40 49.62 36.57
C MET A 1 4.45 49.35 35.41
N LYS A 2 3.29 50.04 35.27
CA LYS A 2 2.27 49.74 34.23
C LYS A 2 2.72 49.78 32.75
N ARG A 3 3.76 50.55 32.38
CA ARG A 3 4.20 50.73 30.97
C ARG A 3 5.07 49.56 30.47
N LYS A 4 5.88 48.95 31.34
CA LYS A 4 6.70 47.77 31.00
C LYS A 4 5.85 46.52 30.78
N THR A 5 4.79 46.36 31.59
CA THR A 5 3.83 45.25 31.46
C THR A 5 3.06 45.29 30.15
N LYS A 6 2.65 46.49 29.68
CA LYS A 6 1.99 46.68 28.38
C LYS A 6 2.91 46.32 27.20
N GLY A 7 4.19 46.72 27.26
CA GLY A 7 5.17 46.35 26.23
C GLY A 7 5.42 44.84 26.16
N TYR A 8 5.47 44.17 27.32
CA TYR A 8 5.62 42.72 27.40
C TYR A 8 4.41 41.97 26.82
N ILE A 9 3.19 42.43 27.14
CA ILE A 9 1.95 41.84 26.59
C ILE A 9 1.90 41.99 25.06
N VAL A 10 2.25 43.16 24.53
CA VAL A 10 2.31 43.38 23.07
C VAL A 10 3.35 42.47 22.42
N ALA A 11 4.54 42.33 23.01
CA ALA A 11 5.58 41.43 22.49
C ALA A 11 5.12 39.96 22.46
N VAL A 12 4.47 39.48 23.53
CA VAL A 12 3.94 38.11 23.60
C VAL A 12 2.85 37.88 22.56
N ILE A 13 1.92 38.82 22.39
CA ILE A 13 0.86 38.72 21.37
C ILE A 13 1.46 38.69 19.96
N SER A 14 2.45 39.53 19.68
CA SER A 14 3.12 39.53 18.37
C SER A 14 3.81 38.19 18.07
N ILE A 15 4.46 37.58 19.08
CA ILE A 15 5.09 36.26 18.93
C ILE A 15 4.04 35.18 18.65
N LEU A 16 2.96 35.13 19.43
CA LEU A 16 1.88 34.16 19.24
C LEU A 16 1.19 34.33 17.88
N PHE A 17 0.96 35.57 17.46
CA PHE A 17 0.39 35.85 16.15
C PHE A 17 1.34 35.43 15.01
N SER A 18 2.65 35.61 15.18
CA SER A 18 3.64 35.18 14.20
C SER A 18 3.70 33.65 14.09
N ILE A 19 3.65 32.93 15.22
CA ILE A 19 3.54 31.46 15.25
C ILE A 19 2.26 31.02 14.54
N PHE A 20 1.12 31.66 14.85
CA PHE A 20 -0.14 31.36 14.20
C PHE A 20 -0.09 31.56 12.68
N LEU A 21 0.51 32.66 12.20
CA LEU A 21 0.67 32.91 10.77
C LEU A 21 1.59 31.87 10.10
N ILE A 22 2.63 31.40 10.78
CA ILE A 22 3.50 30.32 10.26
C ILE A 22 2.71 29.00 10.16
N VAL A 23 1.97 28.63 11.20
CA VAL A 23 1.13 27.43 11.20
C VAL A 23 0.05 27.52 10.12
N LEU A 24 -0.59 28.69 9.98
CA LEU A 24 -1.60 28.93 8.95
C LEU A 24 -1.00 28.87 7.54
N ALA A 25 0.19 29.44 7.33
CA ALA A 25 0.88 29.37 6.04
C ALA A 25 1.29 27.93 5.69
N LEU A 26 1.72 27.12 6.67
CA LEU A 26 2.00 25.70 6.48
C LEU A 26 0.72 24.91 6.15
N ALA A 27 -0.37 25.18 6.86
CA ALA A 27 -1.66 24.55 6.60
C ALA A 27 -2.20 24.91 5.20
N LEU A 28 -2.12 26.18 4.80
CA LEU A 28 -2.50 26.65 3.47
C LEU A 28 -1.58 26.12 2.36
N SER A 29 -0.28 25.97 2.63
CA SER A 29 0.68 25.36 1.69
C SER A 29 0.35 23.89 1.45
N ASN A 30 0.04 23.14 2.51
CA ASN A 30 -0.41 21.75 2.38
C ASN A 30 -1.77 21.64 1.68
N LEU A 31 -2.67 22.62 1.86
CA LEU A 31 -3.94 22.68 1.13
C LEU A 31 -3.73 23.03 -0.36
N ALA A 32 -2.75 23.88 -0.68
CA ALA A 32 -2.46 24.33 -2.04
C ALA A 32 -1.70 23.30 -2.89
N LYS A 33 -1.02 22.33 -2.26
CA LYS A 33 -0.31 21.25 -2.98
C LYS A 33 -1.24 20.35 -3.81
N GLY A 34 -2.55 20.39 -3.55
CA GLY A 34 -3.54 19.59 -4.26
C GLY A 34 -3.35 18.09 -4.05
N ASP A 35 -4.30 17.32 -4.57
CA ASP A 35 -4.18 15.86 -4.61
C ASP A 35 -3.24 15.47 -5.75
N THR A 36 -2.12 14.81 -5.44
CA THR A 36 -1.31 14.10 -6.42
C THR A 36 -2.11 12.95 -6.99
N ARG A 37 -2.19 12.86 -8.32
CA ARG A 37 -2.75 11.73 -9.04
C ARG A 37 -1.72 11.23 -10.05
N GLU A 38 -1.27 10.02 -9.87
CA GLU A 38 -0.28 9.35 -10.72
C GLU A 38 -0.86 8.05 -11.25
N ARG A 39 -0.53 7.73 -12.50
CA ARG A 39 -0.84 6.42 -13.08
C ARG A 39 0.20 6.07 -14.13
N SER A 40 0.55 4.79 -14.24
CA SER A 40 1.39 4.28 -15.32
C SER A 40 1.01 2.86 -15.70
N GLN A 41 1.15 2.54 -16.98
CA GLN A 41 1.09 1.19 -17.55
C GLN A 41 2.44 0.80 -18.18
N ASP A 42 3.44 1.69 -18.12
CA ASP A 42 4.77 1.44 -18.67
C ASP A 42 5.60 0.66 -17.66
N THR A 43 6.07 -0.53 -18.04
CA THR A 43 6.93 -1.36 -17.20
C THR A 43 8.26 -0.69 -16.86
N ALA A 44 8.69 0.31 -17.64
CA ALA A 44 9.85 1.14 -17.30
C ALA A 44 9.64 1.98 -16.02
N ASP A 45 8.40 2.17 -15.58
CA ASP A 45 8.04 2.85 -14.33
C ASP A 45 7.80 1.90 -13.16
N TYR A 46 8.05 0.60 -13.35
CA TYR A 46 8.02 -0.37 -12.27
C TYR A 46 8.92 0.06 -11.10
N ARG A 47 8.39 -0.05 -9.87
CA ARG A 47 8.99 0.45 -8.61
C ARG A 47 9.24 1.96 -8.50
N LYS A 48 8.79 2.78 -9.46
CA LYS A 48 8.75 4.25 -9.30
C LYS A 48 7.43 4.70 -8.66
N TRP A 49 7.04 4.03 -7.57
CA TRP A 49 5.77 4.27 -6.90
C TRP A 49 5.90 5.37 -5.85
N SER A 50 4.89 6.23 -5.79
CA SER A 50 4.77 7.29 -4.77
C SER A 50 3.94 6.83 -3.56
N VAL A 51 3.56 5.55 -3.51
CA VAL A 51 2.83 4.96 -2.40
C VAL A 51 3.72 4.99 -1.15
N PRO A 52 3.27 5.60 -0.04
CA PRO A 52 4.02 5.60 1.20
C PRO A 52 4.16 4.18 1.75
N GLU A 53 5.39 3.77 2.11
CA GLU A 53 5.70 2.50 2.78
C GLU A 53 5.27 2.47 4.26
N LYS A 54 4.15 3.12 4.58
CA LYS A 54 3.57 3.15 5.93
C LYS A 54 2.89 1.83 6.26
N TYR A 55 2.30 1.19 5.25
CA TYR A 55 1.46 -0.01 5.37
C TYR A 55 2.08 -1.26 4.77
N THR A 56 3.10 -1.09 3.94
CA THR A 56 3.62 -2.11 3.04
C THR A 56 5.12 -1.88 2.84
N HIS A 57 5.85 -2.97 2.60
CA HIS A 57 7.22 -2.95 2.11
C HIS A 57 7.35 -3.60 0.73
N PHE A 58 6.23 -3.90 0.07
CA PHE A 58 6.15 -4.52 -1.25
C PHE A 58 7.02 -5.79 -1.39
N LEU A 59 7.16 -6.58 -0.31
CA LEU A 59 8.00 -7.78 -0.31
C LEU A 59 7.46 -8.86 -1.26
N ILE A 60 6.13 -8.88 -1.45
CA ILE A 60 5.53 -9.82 -2.39
C ILE A 60 5.98 -9.54 -3.82
N PHE A 61 6.24 -8.28 -4.17
CA PHE A 61 6.65 -7.88 -5.52
C PHE A 61 8.12 -8.23 -5.77
N PRO A 62 8.49 -8.69 -6.98
CA PRO A 62 9.88 -8.97 -7.33
C PRO A 62 10.69 -7.67 -7.41
N GLU A 63 11.98 -7.67 -7.06
CA GLU A 63 12.82 -6.46 -7.13
C GLU A 63 12.89 -5.89 -8.55
N GLU A 64 12.99 -6.76 -9.54
CA GLU A 64 12.95 -6.44 -10.96
C GLU A 64 12.02 -7.41 -11.68
N ILE A 65 11.42 -6.98 -12.78
CA ILE A 65 10.67 -7.90 -13.66
C ILE A 65 11.70 -8.82 -14.32
N PRO A 66 11.57 -10.15 -14.23
CA PRO A 66 12.53 -11.07 -14.84
C PRO A 66 12.70 -10.81 -16.34
N ALA A 67 13.93 -10.89 -16.85
CA ALA A 67 14.21 -10.57 -18.25
C ALA A 67 13.56 -11.57 -19.23
N GLU A 68 13.33 -12.79 -18.77
CA GLU A 68 12.64 -13.88 -19.46
C GLU A 68 11.12 -13.85 -19.31
N ALA A 69 10.55 -12.87 -18.59
CA ALA A 69 9.12 -12.76 -18.40
C ALA A 69 8.39 -12.53 -19.74
N GLU A 70 7.34 -13.30 -19.96
CA GLU A 70 6.45 -13.18 -21.12
C GLU A 70 5.10 -12.61 -20.68
N GLU A 71 4.37 -12.01 -21.63
CA GLU A 71 3.00 -11.52 -21.40
C GLU A 71 2.90 -10.58 -20.18
N VAL A 72 3.87 -9.67 -20.07
CA VAL A 72 3.95 -8.73 -18.96
C VAL A 72 2.82 -7.70 -19.05
N GLU A 73 1.98 -7.66 -18.03
CA GLU A 73 0.96 -6.64 -17.82
C GLU A 73 1.28 -5.87 -16.53
N TYR A 74 1.18 -4.55 -16.59
CA TYR A 74 1.50 -3.68 -15.47
C TYR A 74 0.52 -2.51 -15.38
N TYR A 75 0.10 -2.19 -14.17
CA TYR A 75 -0.63 -1.00 -13.84
C TYR A 75 -0.21 -0.47 -12.47
N TYR A 76 -0.06 0.84 -12.37
CA TYR A 76 0.13 1.57 -11.14
C TYR A 76 -0.81 2.76 -11.12
N GLN A 77 -1.42 3.02 -9.97
CA GLN A 77 -2.11 4.26 -9.66
C GLN A 77 -1.85 4.64 -8.20
N TYR A 78 -1.67 5.93 -7.98
CA TYR A 78 -1.65 6.53 -6.66
C TYR A 78 -2.39 7.85 -6.68
N GLU A 79 -3.33 8.00 -5.76
CA GLU A 79 -4.01 9.25 -5.50
C GLU A 79 -3.80 9.63 -4.03
N SER A 80 -3.04 10.69 -3.80
CA SER A 80 -2.95 11.28 -2.46
C SER A 80 -4.23 12.05 -2.19
N GLY A 81 -4.72 12.04 -0.95
CA GLY A 81 -5.85 12.86 -0.56
C GLY A 81 -5.94 13.00 0.95
N TRP A 82 -6.63 14.05 1.40
CA TRP A 82 -6.87 14.30 2.83
C TRP A 82 -7.90 13.36 3.45
N ASP A 83 -8.76 12.74 2.63
CA ASP A 83 -9.80 11.82 3.10
C ASP A 83 -9.22 10.39 3.22
N ARG A 84 -9.08 9.70 2.09
CA ARG A 84 -8.44 8.39 2.02
C ARG A 84 -7.52 8.33 0.80
N PRO A 85 -6.20 8.20 0.99
CA PRO A 85 -5.32 7.93 -0.13
C PRO A 85 -5.69 6.59 -0.75
N MET A 86 -5.66 6.54 -2.08
CA MET A 86 -5.97 5.35 -2.86
C MET A 86 -4.73 4.92 -3.63
N SER A 87 -4.50 3.62 -3.71
CA SER A 87 -3.46 3.07 -4.55
C SER A 87 -3.80 1.69 -5.05
N GLN A 88 -3.30 1.38 -6.23
CA GLN A 88 -3.27 0.03 -6.76
C GLN A 88 -2.00 -0.19 -7.56
N ILE A 89 -1.43 -1.38 -7.41
CA ILE A 89 -0.32 -1.87 -8.22
C ILE A 89 -0.73 -3.27 -8.66
N TYR A 90 -0.69 -3.49 -9.96
CA TYR A 90 -0.94 -4.77 -10.60
C TYR A 90 0.26 -5.10 -11.48
N LEU A 91 0.77 -6.31 -11.33
CA LEU A 91 1.81 -6.87 -12.18
C LEU A 91 1.44 -8.31 -12.47
N SER A 92 1.43 -8.69 -13.73
CA SER A 92 1.25 -10.08 -14.15
C SER A 92 2.28 -10.42 -15.20
N TYR A 93 2.82 -11.63 -15.14
CA TYR A 93 3.64 -12.17 -16.21
C TYR A 93 3.67 -13.69 -16.16
N ARG A 94 3.97 -14.29 -17.31
CA ARG A 94 4.27 -15.71 -17.44
C ARG A 94 5.78 -15.95 -17.34
N LEU A 95 6.15 -17.02 -16.64
CA LEU A 95 7.52 -17.49 -16.51
C LEU A 95 7.70 -18.87 -17.15
N ASN A 96 8.94 -19.19 -17.50
CA ASN A 96 9.29 -20.59 -17.76
C ASN A 96 9.28 -21.40 -16.46
N GLU A 97 9.21 -22.73 -16.57
CA GLU A 97 9.07 -23.64 -15.42
C GLU A 97 10.13 -23.43 -14.33
N ASN A 98 11.39 -23.20 -14.71
CA ASN A 98 12.48 -23.00 -13.75
C ASN A 98 12.37 -21.64 -13.03
N ALA A 99 12.08 -20.57 -13.76
CA ALA A 99 11.89 -19.24 -13.19
C ALA A 99 10.64 -19.20 -12.30
N TYR A 100 9.56 -19.88 -12.70
CA TYR A 100 8.34 -20.01 -11.91
C TYR A 100 8.61 -20.72 -10.57
N ALA A 101 9.30 -21.87 -10.58
CA ALA A 101 9.65 -22.58 -9.37
C ALA A 101 10.57 -21.76 -8.44
N THR A 102 11.54 -21.03 -9.03
CA THR A 102 12.43 -20.13 -8.28
C THR A 102 11.64 -19.02 -7.60
N GLU A 103 10.67 -18.45 -8.30
CA GLU A 103 9.84 -17.38 -7.77
C GLU A 103 8.86 -17.88 -6.69
N GLN A 104 8.33 -19.10 -6.83
CA GLN A 104 7.57 -19.75 -5.75
C GLN A 104 8.43 -19.97 -4.50
N GLU A 105 9.69 -20.40 -4.66
CA GLU A 105 10.63 -20.54 -3.53
C GLU A 105 10.86 -19.18 -2.86
N ARG A 106 11.14 -18.13 -3.64
CA ARG A 106 11.29 -16.76 -3.13
C ARG A 106 10.08 -16.36 -2.31
N LEU A 107 8.87 -16.47 -2.89
CA LEU A 107 7.62 -16.11 -2.23
C LEU A 107 7.44 -16.88 -0.92
N SER A 108 7.62 -18.21 -0.93
CA SER A 108 7.48 -19.06 0.26
C SER A 108 8.46 -18.73 1.39
N SER A 109 9.61 -18.15 1.04
CA SER A 109 10.69 -17.80 1.98
C SER A 109 10.54 -16.41 2.57
N LEU A 110 9.55 -15.62 2.13
CA LEU A 110 9.38 -14.24 2.58
C LEU A 110 9.08 -14.19 4.08
N THR A 111 9.91 -13.42 4.78
CA THR A 111 9.76 -13.10 6.19
C THR A 111 10.02 -11.62 6.42
N TYR A 112 9.26 -11.02 7.33
CA TYR A 112 9.51 -9.68 7.81
C TYR A 112 9.71 -9.69 9.32
N THR A 113 10.75 -9.00 9.79
CA THR A 113 10.99 -8.78 11.22
C THR A 113 10.69 -7.33 11.51
N ASP A 114 9.65 -7.10 12.30
CA ASP A 114 9.29 -5.76 12.74
C ASP A 114 10.18 -5.30 13.91
N ARG A 115 9.85 -4.14 14.48
CA ARG A 115 10.56 -3.58 15.64
C ARG A 115 10.48 -4.41 16.93
N THR A 116 9.55 -5.36 17.05
CA THR A 116 9.50 -6.28 18.20
C THR A 116 10.60 -7.31 18.14
N GLY A 117 11.16 -7.54 16.95
CA GLY A 117 12.16 -8.57 16.70
C GLY A 117 11.57 -9.94 16.38
N GLU A 118 10.25 -10.10 16.38
CA GLU A 118 9.60 -11.36 16.00
C GLU A 118 9.45 -11.46 14.48
N PRO A 119 9.93 -12.55 13.85
CA PRO A 119 9.76 -12.76 12.41
C PRO A 119 8.34 -13.23 12.10
N ARG A 120 7.70 -12.60 11.10
CA ARG A 120 6.43 -13.03 10.51
C ARG A 120 6.65 -13.50 9.08
N SER A 121 6.21 -14.72 8.79
CA SER A 121 6.27 -15.30 7.45
C SER A 121 5.02 -14.94 6.65
N VAL A 122 5.17 -14.92 5.33
CA VAL A 122 4.05 -14.85 4.39
C VAL A 122 3.04 -15.97 4.65
N GLU A 123 1.75 -15.70 4.46
CA GLU A 123 0.70 -16.72 4.53
C GLU A 123 0.51 -17.37 3.16
N TYR A 124 0.32 -18.69 3.13
CA TYR A 124 -0.08 -19.41 1.92
C TYR A 124 -1.56 -19.80 2.01
N ASP A 125 -2.40 -19.12 1.23
CA ASP A 125 -3.86 -19.30 1.20
C ASP A 125 -4.28 -20.03 -0.08
N THR A 126 -5.12 -21.06 0.06
CA THR A 126 -5.65 -21.86 -1.05
C THR A 126 -7.19 -21.87 -1.07
N THR A 127 -7.81 -21.08 -0.22
CA THR A 127 -9.25 -21.14 0.09
C THR A 127 -9.99 -19.84 -0.14
N SER A 128 -9.31 -18.69 0.02
CA SER A 128 -9.97 -17.39 -0.10
C SER A 128 -9.94 -16.79 -1.50
N PHE A 129 -9.15 -17.36 -2.42
CA PHE A 129 -8.90 -16.84 -3.76
C PHE A 129 -9.26 -17.90 -4.82
N GLY A 130 -9.41 -17.47 -6.08
CA GLY A 130 -9.56 -18.37 -7.22
C GLY A 130 -8.29 -19.19 -7.55
N TYR A 131 -7.14 -18.79 -7.00
CA TYR A 131 -5.83 -19.39 -7.22
C TYR A 131 -5.09 -19.50 -5.87
N PRO A 132 -4.14 -20.43 -5.68
CA PRO A 132 -3.23 -20.38 -4.54
C PRO A 132 -2.52 -19.03 -4.45
N ALA A 133 -2.39 -18.51 -3.24
CA ALA A 133 -1.91 -17.16 -3.00
C ALA A 133 -0.86 -17.13 -1.89
N TYR A 134 0.20 -16.37 -2.11
CA TYR A 134 1.07 -15.90 -1.03
C TYR A 134 0.63 -14.50 -0.61
N VAL A 135 0.33 -14.31 0.66
CA VAL A 135 -0.31 -13.11 1.20
C VAL A 135 0.59 -12.47 2.24
N THR A 136 0.90 -11.18 2.07
CA THR A 136 1.61 -10.37 3.08
C THR A 136 0.67 -9.40 3.79
N ILE A 137 -0.44 -9.00 3.16
CA ILE A 137 -1.50 -8.19 3.77
C ILE A 137 -2.89 -8.67 3.29
N ALA A 138 -3.80 -8.92 4.22
CA ALA A 138 -5.22 -9.21 3.96
C ALA A 138 -6.14 -8.26 4.75
N GLY A 139 -6.55 -7.18 4.09
CA GLY A 139 -7.54 -6.23 4.61
C GLY A 139 -7.05 -5.28 5.70
N TYR A 140 -5.78 -5.33 6.12
CA TYR A 140 -5.23 -4.46 7.16
C TYR A 140 -5.28 -2.97 6.75
N ASP A 141 -6.04 -2.12 7.46
CA ASP A 141 -6.35 -0.74 7.05
C ASP A 141 -6.78 -0.62 5.58
N PHE A 142 -7.67 -1.52 5.14
CA PHE A 142 -8.14 -1.63 3.75
C PHE A 142 -7.03 -1.84 2.71
N CYS A 143 -5.86 -2.31 3.15
CA CYS A 143 -4.76 -2.71 2.29
C CYS A 143 -4.80 -4.21 2.02
N TYR A 144 -4.42 -4.57 0.80
CA TYR A 144 -4.24 -5.95 0.36
C TYR A 144 -2.92 -6.03 -0.38
N GLU A 145 -2.15 -7.08 -0.13
CA GLU A 145 -0.88 -7.35 -0.80
C GLU A 145 -0.66 -8.86 -0.89
N TYR A 146 -0.66 -9.39 -2.11
CA TYR A 146 -0.57 -10.82 -2.37
C TYR A 146 -0.10 -11.14 -3.79
N ALA A 147 0.35 -12.38 -3.98
CA ALA A 147 0.72 -12.95 -5.27
C ALA A 147 -0.07 -14.24 -5.52
N LEU A 148 -0.80 -14.30 -6.63
CA LEU A 148 -1.58 -15.45 -7.07
C LEU A 148 -0.77 -16.32 -8.03
N LEU A 149 -0.93 -17.63 -7.88
CA LEU A 149 -0.18 -18.65 -8.62
C LEU A 149 -1.10 -19.39 -9.58
N ASN A 150 -1.01 -19.09 -10.88
CA ASN A 150 -1.61 -19.92 -11.90
C ASN A 150 -0.59 -20.99 -12.33
N GLU A 151 -0.59 -22.11 -11.59
CA GLU A 151 0.36 -23.21 -11.78
C GLU A 151 0.28 -23.84 -13.18
N LYS A 152 -0.89 -23.83 -13.81
CA LYS A 152 -1.08 -24.45 -15.13
C LYS A 152 -0.41 -23.64 -16.24
N GLU A 153 -0.43 -22.32 -16.12
CA GLU A 153 0.09 -21.40 -17.14
C GLU A 153 1.42 -20.77 -16.73
N HIS A 154 1.96 -21.13 -15.55
CA HIS A 154 3.14 -20.53 -14.93
C HIS A 154 3.08 -19.00 -14.89
N THR A 155 1.89 -18.47 -14.62
CA THR A 155 1.63 -17.03 -14.51
C THR A 155 1.53 -16.66 -13.04
N ILE A 156 2.18 -15.56 -12.67
CA ILE A 156 2.10 -15.01 -11.31
C ILE A 156 1.49 -13.61 -11.41
N VAL A 157 0.46 -13.37 -10.60
CA VAL A 157 -0.23 -12.08 -10.53
C VAL A 157 0.04 -11.46 -9.17
N TYR A 158 0.72 -10.32 -9.14
CA TYR A 158 1.02 -9.55 -7.94
C TYR A 158 0.05 -8.39 -7.83
N ILE A 159 -0.59 -8.27 -6.67
CA ILE A 159 -1.56 -7.23 -6.40
C ILE A 159 -1.18 -6.51 -5.12
N TYR A 160 -1.24 -5.20 -5.19
CA TYR A 160 -1.40 -4.32 -4.05
C TYR A 160 -2.59 -3.40 -4.30
N ALA A 161 -3.47 -3.26 -3.32
CA ALA A 161 -4.58 -2.33 -3.37
C ALA A 161 -4.83 -1.73 -1.99
N MET A 162 -5.05 -0.43 -1.92
CA MET A 162 -5.40 0.28 -0.68
C MET A 162 -6.53 1.25 -0.97
N ASN A 163 -7.62 1.14 -0.19
CA ASN A 163 -8.81 2.00 -0.28
C ASN A 163 -9.42 2.11 -1.71
N THR A 164 -9.18 1.13 -2.58
CA THR A 164 -9.71 1.10 -3.95
C THR A 164 -10.93 0.20 -4.01
N VAL A 165 -12.07 0.68 -4.49
CA VAL A 165 -13.28 -0.16 -4.71
C VAL A 165 -13.11 -1.06 -5.93
N SER A 166 -13.77 -2.23 -5.95
CA SER A 166 -13.64 -3.19 -7.05
C SER A 166 -13.91 -2.58 -8.42
N ASP A 167 -14.94 -1.74 -8.53
CA ASP A 167 -15.31 -1.04 -9.76
C ASP A 167 -14.21 -0.11 -10.33
N ASP A 168 -13.24 0.31 -9.51
CA ASP A 168 -12.14 1.19 -9.90
C ASP A 168 -10.82 0.43 -10.18
N LEU A 169 -10.78 -0.88 -9.90
CA LEU A 169 -9.59 -1.70 -10.15
C LEU A 169 -9.34 -1.88 -11.65
N GLN A 170 -8.06 -1.89 -12.02
CA GLN A 170 -7.63 -2.07 -13.41
C GLN A 170 -7.18 -3.50 -13.72
N PHE A 171 -7.68 -4.48 -12.95
CA PHE A 171 -7.46 -5.91 -13.16
C PHE A 171 -8.76 -6.69 -12.92
N ASN A 172 -8.78 -7.97 -13.32
CA ASN A 172 -9.99 -8.80 -13.28
C ASN A 172 -10.40 -9.14 -11.83
N ASP A 173 -11.70 -9.05 -11.54
CA ASP A 173 -12.30 -9.43 -10.26
C ASP A 173 -12.01 -10.89 -9.85
N GLU A 174 -11.70 -11.78 -10.81
CA GLU A 174 -11.31 -13.16 -10.50
C GLU A 174 -10.07 -13.26 -9.60
N PHE A 175 -9.25 -12.21 -9.56
CA PHE A 175 -8.06 -12.12 -8.73
C PHE A 175 -8.34 -11.63 -7.30
N LEU A 176 -9.57 -11.19 -7.03
CA LEU A 176 -9.94 -10.70 -5.71
C LEU A 176 -10.17 -11.85 -4.71
N PRO A 177 -9.79 -11.66 -3.43
CA PRO A 177 -10.24 -12.56 -2.38
C PRO A 177 -11.77 -12.49 -2.23
N ASN A 178 -12.38 -13.58 -1.79
CA ASN A 178 -13.82 -13.64 -1.51
C ASN A 178 -14.28 -12.65 -0.41
N TYR A 179 -13.36 -12.15 0.39
CA TYR A 179 -13.57 -11.15 1.44
C TYR A 179 -13.17 -9.72 1.02
N TYR A 180 -12.90 -9.48 -0.27
CA TYR A 180 -12.45 -8.16 -0.73
C TYR A 180 -13.48 -7.09 -0.37
N MET A 181 -13.04 -6.11 0.42
CA MET A 181 -13.85 -4.98 0.90
C MET A 181 -15.15 -5.35 1.61
N GLU A 182 -15.23 -6.56 2.16
CA GLU A 182 -16.31 -6.87 3.10
C GLU A 182 -16.30 -5.85 4.25
N ASN A 183 -17.45 -5.20 4.46
CA ASN A 183 -17.65 -4.18 5.49
C ASN A 183 -16.87 -2.86 5.29
N PHE A 184 -16.52 -2.49 4.05
CA PHE A 184 -15.85 -1.21 3.76
C PHE A 184 -16.57 0.03 4.32
N ASP A 185 -17.91 0.03 4.33
CA ASP A 185 -18.74 1.10 4.87
C ASP A 185 -18.79 1.12 6.42
N ASP A 186 -18.42 0.02 7.06
CA ASP A 186 -18.39 -0.08 8.51
C ASP A 186 -17.01 0.35 9.02
N LEU A 187 -16.88 1.66 9.26
CA LEU A 187 -15.72 2.29 9.93
C LEU A 187 -15.33 1.62 11.26
N ALA A 188 -16.23 0.81 11.85
CA ALA A 188 -16.00 0.09 13.10
C ALA A 188 -15.67 -1.40 12.91
N TYR A 189 -15.80 -1.95 11.70
CA TYR A 189 -15.59 -3.38 11.48
C TYR A 189 -14.15 -3.69 11.13
N GLN A 190 -13.49 -4.35 12.08
CA GLN A 190 -12.15 -4.90 11.94
C GLN A 190 -12.19 -6.45 11.79
N GLY A 191 -12.65 -7.00 10.66
CA GLY A 191 -12.47 -8.44 10.36
C GLY A 191 -12.37 -8.69 8.85
N LYS A 192 -11.70 -9.71 8.31
CA LYS A 192 -11.12 -10.99 8.77
C LYS A 192 -9.70 -10.85 9.34
N ASP A 193 -9.52 -10.90 10.67
CA ASP A 193 -8.25 -10.88 11.44
C ASP A 193 -7.13 -9.90 11.00
N HIS A 194 -7.39 -9.00 10.04
CA HIS A 194 -6.47 -8.01 9.45
C HIS A 194 -5.02 -8.51 9.41
N PHE A 195 -4.78 -9.58 8.66
CA PHE A 195 -3.44 -10.15 8.59
C PHE A 195 -2.49 -9.15 7.92
N THR A 196 -1.36 -8.92 8.55
CA THR A 196 -0.20 -8.27 7.94
C THR A 196 1.08 -8.84 8.55
N ILE A 197 2.08 -9.10 7.71
CA ILE A 197 3.41 -9.47 8.21
C ILE A 197 4.17 -8.25 8.75
N TYR A 198 3.77 -7.03 8.35
CA TYR A 198 4.51 -5.78 8.60
C TYR A 198 4.33 -5.19 10.01
N GLY A 199 3.50 -5.82 10.85
CA GLY A 199 3.20 -5.33 12.20
C GLY A 199 2.09 -4.28 12.19
N GLY A 200 1.23 -4.35 13.20
CA GLY A 200 0.11 -3.41 13.32
C GLY A 200 0.52 -2.05 13.92
N TYR A 201 -0.33 -1.04 13.72
CA TYR A 201 -0.24 0.30 14.30
C TYR A 201 -0.30 0.35 15.83
N ASP A 202 -0.73 -0.73 16.49
CA ASP A 202 -0.93 -0.77 17.95
C ASP A 202 0.34 -1.13 18.75
N GLU A 203 1.50 -0.68 18.28
CA GLU A 203 2.75 -0.72 19.04
C GLU A 203 3.40 0.67 19.18
#